data_AF-A0A521G1J1-F1
#
_entry.id   AF-A0A521G1J1-F1
#
_cell.length_a   1.000
_cell.length_b   1.000
_cell.length_c   1.000
_cell.angle_alpha   90.00
_cell.angle_beta   90.00
_cell.angle_gamma   90.00
#
_symmetry.space_group_name_H-M   'P 1'
#
loop_
_entity.id
_entity.type
_entity.pdbx_description
1 polymer ?
#
loop_
_entity_poly.entity_id
_entity_poly.type
_entity_poly.pdbx_seq_one_letter_code
_entity_poly.pdbx_strand_id
1 'polypeptide(L)'
;MHSQNSPPSVGIIIPAAGFGTRMGASVPKQFLELAGMPVLARTLRVFLEHPNVHAVVAVLPPEHLQAGTELLRPFLNFLQQQELSFTAGGATRQQSVRNGLAALPATVERVLVHDGARPLVTAEIIDRCLSGIEQHGAVIAAVPVKDTLKEIEQGAVLHTVDRARLWQAQTPQGATRMLLEQAHQHAEASGFIGTDEASLLEHAGISVNVVMGSERNFKITQPEDLAIAAALLRREENTMRIGHGFDAHRLVEGRKLILGGQEIPYHLGLAGHSDADVLIHALMDAILGALGEGDIGRHFPDSNEQYRGADSLKLLARVMELVRVKKMRIINADITVICQQPKLAPHMAAMKANLCAACAMEEINIKATTTEKMGYTGRGEGISTHAVVLLALR
;
A
#
# COMPACT_ATOMS: atom_id res chain seq x y z
N MET A 1 10.44 -35.87 11.73
CA MET A 1 9.39 -35.12 11.01
C MET A 1 9.05 -33.92 11.86
N HIS A 2 9.67 -32.77 11.58
CA HIS A 2 9.35 -31.52 12.28
C HIS A 2 7.95 -31.08 11.85
N SER A 3 6.99 -31.02 12.78
CA SER A 3 5.74 -30.31 12.57
C SER A 3 6.09 -28.85 12.33
N GLN A 4 6.02 -28.39 11.08
CA GLN A 4 5.94 -26.97 10.82
C GLN A 4 4.58 -26.52 11.34
N ASN A 5 4.55 -26.02 12.58
CA ASN A 5 3.40 -25.29 13.10
C ASN A 5 3.22 -24.07 12.22
N SER A 6 2.22 -24.10 11.34
CA SER A 6 1.74 -22.88 10.70
C SER A 6 1.47 -21.84 11.80
N PRO A 7 1.87 -20.56 11.62
CA PRO A 7 1.61 -19.54 12.62
C PRO A 7 0.10 -19.45 12.90
N PRO A 8 -0.32 -19.21 14.16
CA PRO A 8 -1.73 -19.20 14.52
C PRO A 8 -2.49 -18.12 13.75
N SER A 9 -3.70 -18.46 13.27
CA SER A 9 -4.50 -17.56 12.43
C SER A 9 -4.88 -16.27 13.18
N VAL A 10 -4.81 -15.15 12.45
CA VAL A 10 -5.02 -13.79 12.98
C VAL A 10 -6.27 -13.19 12.35
N GLY A 11 -7.20 -12.78 13.22
CA GLY A 11 -8.41 -12.05 12.86
C GLY A 11 -8.36 -10.60 13.33
N ILE A 12 -8.93 -9.71 12.53
CA ILE A 12 -9.03 -8.29 12.84
C ILE A 12 -10.50 -7.90 12.92
N ILE A 13 -10.88 -7.15 13.95
CA ILE A 13 -12.21 -6.56 14.09
C ILE A 13 -12.06 -5.04 14.00
N ILE A 14 -12.77 -4.43 13.05
CA ILE A 14 -12.78 -2.98 12.86
C ILE A 14 -14.14 -2.42 13.27
N PRO A 15 -14.34 -2.04 14.55
CA PRO A 15 -15.56 -1.33 14.96
C PRO A 15 -15.64 0.03 14.30
N ALA A 16 -16.65 0.20 13.45
CA ALA A 16 -16.98 1.44 12.75
C ALA A 16 -18.49 1.73 12.76
N ALA A 17 -19.20 1.26 13.80
CA ALA A 17 -20.65 1.43 13.95
C ALA A 17 -21.08 2.76 14.63
N GLY A 18 -20.13 3.59 15.04
CA GLY A 18 -20.43 4.87 15.71
C GLY A 18 -20.82 5.99 14.73
N PHE A 19 -21.75 6.85 15.14
CA PHE A 19 -22.27 7.95 14.31
C PHE A 19 -21.40 9.21 14.27
N GLY A 20 -20.51 9.42 15.26
CA GLY A 20 -19.58 10.56 15.22
C GLY A 20 -20.25 11.94 15.29
N THR A 21 -21.17 12.13 16.24
CA THR A 21 -21.96 13.36 16.45
C THR A 21 -21.16 14.67 16.51
N ARG A 22 -19.87 14.60 16.85
CA ARG A 22 -18.96 15.76 16.96
C ARG A 22 -18.44 16.31 15.62
N MET A 23 -18.68 15.62 14.51
CA MET A 23 -18.18 16.02 13.18
C MET A 23 -19.16 16.89 12.37
N GLY A 24 -20.42 17.04 12.81
CA GLY A 24 -21.42 17.87 12.13
C GLY A 24 -21.76 17.46 10.68
N ALA A 25 -21.29 16.30 10.22
CA ALA A 25 -21.47 15.81 8.84
C ALA A 25 -22.79 15.03 8.69
N SER A 26 -23.38 15.07 7.50
CA SER A 26 -24.57 14.28 7.13
C SER A 26 -24.29 12.79 6.92
N VAL A 27 -23.01 12.42 6.83
CA VAL A 27 -22.52 11.05 6.61
C VAL A 27 -21.66 10.63 7.81
N PRO A 28 -21.76 9.38 8.29
CA PRO A 28 -20.91 8.89 9.37
C PRO A 28 -19.42 9.10 9.07
N LYS A 29 -18.67 9.57 10.09
CA LYS A 29 -17.28 10.04 9.94
C LYS A 29 -16.32 9.04 9.29
N GLN A 30 -16.57 7.75 9.48
CA GLN A 30 -15.80 6.63 8.93
C GLN A 30 -15.87 6.55 7.40
N PHE A 31 -16.86 7.20 6.79
CA PHE A 31 -17.01 7.30 5.34
C PHE A 31 -16.55 8.64 4.76
N LEU A 32 -16.05 9.56 5.60
CA LEU A 32 -15.46 10.81 5.09
C LEU A 32 -14.22 10.50 4.25
N GLU A 33 -14.00 11.31 3.22
CA GLU A 33 -12.86 11.17 2.34
C GLU A 33 -11.58 11.68 3.01
N LEU A 34 -10.51 10.88 2.90
CA LEU A 34 -9.15 11.19 3.33
C LEU A 34 -8.17 10.82 2.22
N ALA A 35 -7.71 11.85 1.50
CA ALA A 35 -6.81 11.71 0.35
C ALA A 35 -7.35 10.71 -0.70
N GLY A 36 -8.55 10.99 -1.24
CA GLY A 36 -9.16 10.20 -2.30
C GLY A 36 -9.78 8.86 -1.89
N MET A 37 -9.88 8.57 -0.58
CA MET A 37 -10.42 7.30 -0.08
C MET A 37 -11.20 7.50 1.24
N PRO A 38 -12.30 6.76 1.48
CA PRO A 38 -12.95 6.76 2.78
C PRO A 38 -11.98 6.41 3.92
N VAL A 39 -12.08 7.11 5.06
CA VAL A 39 -11.26 6.84 6.27
C VAL A 39 -11.26 5.36 6.62
N LEU A 40 -12.42 4.70 6.61
CA LEU A 40 -12.54 3.28 6.92
C LEU A 40 -11.87 2.37 5.88
N ALA A 41 -12.00 2.68 4.58
CA ALA A 41 -11.31 1.91 3.55
C ALA A 41 -9.79 1.99 3.74
N ARG A 42 -9.26 3.17 4.09
CA ARG A 42 -7.83 3.34 4.37
C ARG A 42 -7.39 2.51 5.58
N THR A 43 -8.16 2.54 6.66
CA THR A 43 -7.91 1.69 7.84
C THR A 43 -7.92 0.20 7.47
N LEU A 44 -8.94 -0.27 6.74
CA LEU A 44 -9.08 -1.67 6.34
C LEU A 44 -7.92 -2.15 5.46
N ARG A 45 -7.48 -1.32 4.51
CA ARG A 45 -6.39 -1.67 3.60
C ARG A 45 -5.11 -2.05 4.31
N VAL A 46 -4.73 -1.36 5.39
CA VAL A 46 -3.50 -1.68 6.12
C VAL A 46 -3.51 -3.12 6.65
N PHE A 47 -4.66 -3.58 7.17
CA PHE A 47 -4.81 -4.95 7.67
C PHE A 47 -4.95 -5.97 6.56
N LEU A 48 -5.71 -5.64 5.50
CA LEU A 48 -5.85 -6.49 4.33
C LEU A 48 -4.54 -6.61 3.53
N GLU A 49 -3.61 -5.66 3.62
CA GLU A 49 -2.30 -5.77 2.95
C GLU A 49 -1.25 -6.44 3.85
N HIS A 50 -1.60 -6.79 5.09
CA HIS A 50 -0.66 -7.31 6.07
C HIS A 50 -0.46 -8.84 5.89
N PRO A 51 0.78 -9.33 5.74
CA PRO A 51 1.05 -10.73 5.40
C PRO A 51 0.65 -11.73 6.51
N ASN A 52 0.60 -11.26 7.76
CA ASN A 52 0.24 -12.10 8.91
C ASN A 52 -1.25 -12.02 9.29
N VAL A 53 -2.07 -11.29 8.55
CA VAL A 53 -3.52 -11.15 8.78
C VAL A 53 -4.28 -12.08 7.85
N HIS A 54 -5.25 -12.82 8.38
CA HIS A 54 -5.95 -13.88 7.65
C HIS A 54 -7.44 -13.55 7.44
N ALA A 55 -8.08 -12.89 8.41
CA ALA A 55 -9.47 -12.47 8.32
C ALA A 55 -9.67 -11.05 8.88
N VAL A 56 -10.54 -10.26 8.24
CA VAL A 56 -10.89 -8.91 8.66
C VAL A 56 -12.41 -8.78 8.67
N VAL A 57 -12.97 -8.35 9.80
CA VAL A 57 -14.39 -8.07 9.97
C VAL A 57 -14.59 -6.58 10.19
N ALA A 58 -15.24 -5.92 9.24
CA ALA A 58 -15.67 -4.54 9.41
C ALA A 58 -17.08 -4.49 10.03
N VAL A 59 -17.22 -3.79 11.16
CA VAL A 59 -18.50 -3.68 11.86
C VAL A 59 -19.12 -2.32 11.58
N LEU A 60 -20.23 -2.29 10.84
CA LEU A 60 -20.88 -1.07 10.37
C LEU A 60 -22.18 -0.77 11.14
N PRO A 61 -22.69 0.46 11.14
CA PRO A 61 -24.03 0.75 11.66
C PRO A 61 -25.06 -0.09 10.87
N PRO A 62 -26.04 -0.75 11.54
CA PRO A 62 -27.04 -1.57 10.86
C PRO A 62 -27.71 -0.91 9.64
N GLU A 63 -28.09 0.37 9.77
CA GLU A 63 -28.70 1.19 8.71
C GLU A 63 -27.76 1.52 7.55
N HIS A 64 -26.44 1.39 7.75
CA HIS A 64 -25.43 1.66 6.76
C HIS A 64 -24.68 0.39 6.31
N LEU A 65 -25.10 -0.80 6.75
CA LEU A 65 -24.38 -2.04 6.43
C LEU A 65 -24.32 -2.28 4.90
N GLN A 66 -25.45 -2.20 4.21
CA GLN A 66 -25.49 -2.41 2.76
C GLN A 66 -24.80 -1.27 2.00
N ALA A 67 -25.26 -0.04 2.17
CA ALA A 67 -24.73 1.13 1.46
C ALA A 67 -23.25 1.38 1.75
N GLY A 68 -22.81 1.18 3.00
CA GLY A 68 -21.40 1.28 3.39
C GLY A 68 -20.54 0.18 2.77
N THR A 69 -21.03 -1.06 2.69
CA THR A 69 -20.31 -2.14 2.00
C THR A 69 -20.12 -1.82 0.52
N GLU A 70 -21.17 -1.35 -0.15
CA GLU A 70 -21.12 -0.95 -1.56
C GLU A 70 -20.15 0.21 -1.79
N LEU A 71 -20.13 1.21 -0.90
CA LEU A 71 -19.21 2.35 -0.95
C LEU A 71 -17.74 1.94 -0.80
N LEU A 72 -17.44 0.98 0.07
CA LEU A 72 -16.06 0.57 0.37
C LEU A 72 -15.48 -0.39 -0.68
N ARG A 73 -16.34 -1.18 -1.32
CA ARG A 73 -15.95 -2.26 -2.24
C ARG A 73 -14.98 -1.82 -3.36
N PRO A 74 -15.16 -0.68 -4.07
CA PRO A 74 -14.22 -0.21 -5.09
C PRO A 74 -12.79 -0.02 -4.60
N PHE A 75 -12.60 0.30 -3.31
CA PHE A 75 -11.29 0.55 -2.71
C PHE A 75 -10.59 -0.71 -2.19
N LEU A 76 -11.30 -1.84 -2.13
CA LEU A 76 -10.83 -3.08 -1.47
C LEU A 76 -10.78 -4.29 -2.42
N ASN A 77 -11.47 -4.24 -3.56
CA ASN A 77 -11.65 -5.37 -4.50
C ASN A 77 -10.38 -6.01 -5.07
N PHE A 78 -9.24 -5.32 -5.07
CA PHE A 78 -7.98 -5.87 -5.61
C PHE A 78 -7.19 -6.70 -4.60
N LEU A 79 -7.65 -6.76 -3.34
CA LEU A 79 -6.98 -7.50 -2.26
C LEU A 79 -7.56 -8.91 -2.20
N GLN A 80 -6.93 -9.86 -2.90
CA GLN A 80 -7.40 -11.24 -3.02
C GLN A 80 -6.86 -12.20 -1.95
N GLN A 81 -6.04 -11.73 -1.01
CA GLN A 81 -5.29 -12.61 -0.10
C GLN A 81 -5.98 -12.89 1.25
N GLN A 82 -6.94 -12.08 1.67
CA GLN A 82 -7.55 -12.16 3.01
C GLN A 82 -9.07 -12.16 2.93
N GLU A 83 -9.70 -12.84 3.89
CA GLU A 83 -11.16 -12.87 3.99
C GLU A 83 -11.67 -11.57 4.63
N LEU A 84 -12.35 -10.73 3.83
CA LEU A 84 -13.04 -9.54 4.30
C LEU A 84 -14.54 -9.81 4.42
N SER A 85 -15.09 -9.59 5.61
CA SER A 85 -16.54 -9.64 5.83
C SER A 85 -17.05 -8.38 6.54
N PHE A 86 -18.35 -8.14 6.40
CA PHE A 86 -19.05 -7.01 7.00
C PHE A 86 -20.17 -7.51 7.89
N THR A 87 -20.31 -6.92 9.08
CA THR A 87 -21.39 -7.25 10.01
C THR A 87 -22.00 -6.02 10.65
N ALA A 88 -23.22 -6.15 11.15
CA ALA A 88 -23.92 -5.08 11.84
C ALA A 88 -23.36 -4.90 13.27
N GLY A 89 -23.16 -3.64 13.66
CA GLY A 89 -22.84 -3.26 15.03
C GLY A 89 -24.03 -3.41 15.98
N GLY A 90 -23.75 -3.20 17.26
CA GLY A 90 -24.76 -3.13 18.31
C GLY A 90 -24.88 -1.74 18.92
N ALA A 91 -25.69 -1.63 19.97
CA ALA A 91 -25.95 -0.35 20.65
C ALA A 91 -24.69 0.27 21.31
N THR A 92 -23.69 -0.54 21.64
CA THR A 92 -22.43 -0.11 22.25
C THR A 92 -21.22 -0.54 21.42
N ARG A 93 -20.06 0.08 21.67
CA ARG A 93 -18.78 -0.33 21.06
C ARG A 93 -18.47 -1.79 21.44
N GLN A 94 -18.63 -2.15 22.72
CA GLN A 94 -18.45 -3.51 23.23
C GLN A 94 -19.34 -4.53 22.49
N GLN A 95 -20.62 -4.23 22.27
CA GLN A 95 -21.51 -5.12 21.52
C GLN A 95 -21.10 -5.24 20.05
N SER A 96 -20.68 -4.13 19.44
CA SER A 96 -20.17 -4.14 18.05
C SER A 96 -18.93 -5.02 17.91
N VAL A 97 -18.01 -4.95 18.86
CA VAL A 97 -16.82 -5.83 18.90
C VAL A 97 -17.22 -7.29 19.11
N ARG A 98 -18.17 -7.58 20.01
CA ARG A 98 -18.71 -8.94 20.20
C ARG A 98 -19.32 -9.50 18.91
N ASN A 99 -20.10 -8.71 18.18
CA ASN A 99 -20.65 -9.12 16.87
C ASN A 99 -19.54 -9.41 15.85
N GLY A 100 -18.49 -8.58 15.85
CA GLY A 100 -17.31 -8.81 15.02
C GLY A 100 -16.58 -10.10 15.37
N LEU A 101 -16.43 -10.39 16.65
CA LEU A 101 -15.79 -11.61 17.16
C LEU A 101 -16.57 -12.88 16.77
N ALA A 102 -17.90 -12.81 16.84
CA ALA A 102 -18.78 -13.89 16.40
C ALA A 102 -18.72 -14.13 14.88
N ALA A 103 -18.41 -13.10 14.09
CA ALA A 103 -18.28 -13.19 12.64
C ALA A 103 -16.88 -13.64 12.16
N LEU A 104 -15.88 -13.70 13.05
CA LEU A 104 -14.55 -14.22 12.72
C LEU A 104 -14.56 -15.76 12.58
N PRO A 105 -13.84 -16.33 11.61
CA PRO A 105 -13.70 -17.78 11.47
C PRO A 105 -13.24 -18.45 12.77
N ALA A 106 -13.79 -19.63 13.06
CA ALA A 106 -13.45 -20.39 14.28
C ALA A 106 -11.97 -20.78 14.36
N THR A 107 -11.26 -20.78 13.23
CA THR A 107 -9.82 -21.05 13.15
C THR A 107 -8.94 -19.90 13.65
N VAL A 108 -9.49 -18.70 13.84
CA VAL A 108 -8.76 -17.55 14.36
C VAL A 108 -8.43 -17.75 15.84
N GLU A 109 -7.16 -17.66 16.19
CA GLU A 109 -6.66 -17.84 17.55
C GLU A 109 -6.23 -16.52 18.20
N ARG A 110 -5.83 -15.54 17.39
CA ARG A 110 -5.38 -14.21 17.85
C ARG A 110 -6.25 -13.14 17.22
N VAL A 111 -6.75 -12.21 18.04
CA VAL A 111 -7.67 -11.17 17.60
C VAL A 111 -7.10 -9.80 17.92
N LEU A 112 -7.01 -8.93 16.92
CA LEU A 112 -6.80 -7.50 17.12
C LEU A 112 -8.11 -6.76 16.85
N VAL A 113 -8.44 -5.81 17.72
CA VAL A 113 -9.53 -4.86 17.55
C VAL A 113 -8.92 -3.50 17.27
N HIS A 114 -9.37 -2.85 16.20
CA HIS A 114 -8.83 -1.54 15.79
C HIS A 114 -9.92 -0.57 15.36
N ASP A 115 -9.93 0.62 15.96
CA ASP A 115 -10.93 1.65 15.64
C ASP A 115 -10.88 2.03 14.16
N GLY A 116 -12.00 1.94 13.45
CA GLY A 116 -12.07 2.29 12.02
C GLY A 116 -11.71 3.75 11.69
N ALA A 117 -11.68 4.62 12.70
CA ALA A 117 -11.32 6.03 12.60
C ALA A 117 -9.82 6.32 12.88
N ARG A 118 -8.95 5.31 12.86
CA ARG A 118 -7.48 5.47 12.98
C ARG A 118 -6.77 5.03 11.68
N PRO A 119 -6.87 5.81 10.59
CA PRO A 119 -6.43 5.38 9.27
C PRO A 119 -4.91 5.42 9.05
N LEU A 120 -4.13 5.74 10.09
CA LEU A 120 -2.67 5.92 10.03
C LEU A 120 -1.92 4.86 10.85
N VAL A 121 -2.58 3.75 11.16
CA VAL A 121 -1.91 2.56 11.72
C VAL A 121 -0.89 2.01 10.72
N THR A 122 0.24 1.49 11.22
CA THR A 122 1.32 0.94 10.39
C THR A 122 1.48 -0.56 10.61
N ALA A 123 2.07 -1.25 9.64
CA ALA A 123 2.43 -2.67 9.76
C ALA A 123 3.30 -2.94 11.00
N GLU A 124 4.24 -2.04 11.31
CA GLU A 124 5.10 -2.17 12.50
C GLU A 124 4.31 -2.13 13.83
N ILE A 125 3.25 -1.32 13.93
CA ILE A 125 2.37 -1.34 15.11
C ILE A 125 1.64 -2.69 15.18
N ILE A 126 1.15 -3.19 14.04
CA ILE A 126 0.44 -4.47 13.96
C ILE A 126 1.37 -5.62 14.38
N ASP A 127 2.57 -5.70 13.82
CA ASP A 127 3.57 -6.73 14.14
C ASP A 127 3.94 -6.73 15.63
N ARG A 128 4.12 -5.55 16.23
CA ARG A 128 4.37 -5.43 17.68
C ARG A 128 3.20 -5.95 18.50
N CYS A 129 1.96 -5.64 18.12
CA CYS A 129 0.79 -6.19 18.81
C CYS A 129 0.74 -7.72 18.67
N LEU A 130 0.99 -8.28 17.49
CA LEU A 130 0.94 -9.73 17.27
C LEU A 130 2.02 -10.46 18.07
N SER A 131 3.25 -9.94 18.07
CA SER A 131 4.35 -10.48 18.88
C SER A 131 4.05 -10.37 20.38
N GLY A 132 3.46 -9.25 20.81
CA GLY A 132 3.08 -9.06 22.19
C GLY A 132 1.96 -10.01 22.66
N ILE A 133 0.98 -10.34 21.80
CA ILE A 133 -0.03 -11.38 22.10
C ILE A 133 0.63 -12.74 22.26
N GLU A 134 1.60 -13.08 21.41
CA GLU A 134 2.33 -14.35 21.50
C GLU A 134 3.11 -14.47 22.82
N GLN A 135 3.68 -13.36 23.32
CA GLN A 135 4.48 -13.36 24.54
C GLN A 135 3.64 -13.23 25.83
N HIS A 136 2.54 -12.49 25.79
CA HIS A 136 1.83 -12.05 26.99
C HIS A 136 0.33 -12.40 27.01
N GLY A 137 -0.20 -12.93 25.91
CA GLY A 137 -1.61 -13.29 25.76
C GLY A 137 -2.54 -12.12 25.46
N ALA A 138 -2.27 -10.91 25.98
CA ALA A 138 -3.07 -9.72 25.73
C ALA A 138 -2.23 -8.43 25.72
N VAL A 139 -2.54 -7.51 24.79
CA VAL A 139 -1.81 -6.26 24.61
C VAL A 139 -2.67 -5.08 24.18
N ILE A 140 -2.13 -3.88 24.41
CA ILE A 140 -2.67 -2.60 23.95
C ILE A 140 -1.55 -1.77 23.31
N ALA A 141 -1.79 -1.22 22.13
CA ALA A 141 -0.94 -0.14 21.61
C ALA A 141 -1.18 1.15 22.41
N ALA A 142 -0.13 1.78 22.92
CA ALA A 142 -0.25 3.06 23.63
C ALA A 142 0.99 3.94 23.46
N VAL A 143 0.86 5.24 23.75
CA VAL A 143 1.98 6.18 23.76
C VAL A 143 2.07 6.91 25.12
N PRO A 144 3.27 7.25 25.60
CA PRO A 144 3.41 7.95 26.88
C PRO A 144 2.81 9.36 26.81
N VAL A 145 2.23 9.83 27.91
CA VAL A 145 1.72 11.20 28.01
C VAL A 145 2.89 12.19 28.01
N LYS A 146 2.90 13.14 27.07
CA LYS A 146 3.94 14.17 26.94
C LYS A 146 3.56 15.52 27.53
N ASP A 147 2.28 15.86 27.55
CA ASP A 147 1.78 17.15 28.04
C ASP A 147 1.44 17.11 29.53
N THR A 148 1.40 18.27 30.16
CA THR A 148 1.10 18.34 31.61
C THR A 148 -0.40 18.13 31.76
N LEU A 149 -0.79 17.12 32.54
CA LEU A 149 -2.20 16.85 32.80
C LEU A 149 -2.69 17.61 34.03
N LYS A 150 -3.86 18.20 33.92
CA LYS A 150 -4.56 18.88 35.01
C LYS A 150 -5.88 18.14 35.27
N GLU A 151 -6.15 17.82 36.52
CA GLU A 151 -7.51 17.46 36.92
C GLU A 151 -8.31 18.75 37.11
N ILE A 152 -9.49 18.81 36.49
CA ILE A 152 -10.33 20.01 36.46
C ILE A 152 -11.73 19.63 36.92
N GLU A 153 -12.29 20.44 37.81
CA GLU A 153 -13.69 20.37 38.22
C GLU A 153 -14.29 21.77 38.15
N GLN A 154 -15.47 21.90 37.54
CA GLN A 154 -16.19 23.17 37.38
C GLN A 154 -15.35 24.32 36.79
N GLY A 155 -14.39 24.00 35.91
CA GLY A 155 -13.53 24.99 35.25
C GLY A 155 -12.32 25.46 36.08
N ALA A 156 -12.15 24.96 37.30
CA ALA A 156 -10.98 25.22 38.14
C ALA A 156 -10.00 24.03 38.10
N VAL A 157 -8.71 24.34 38.03
CA VAL A 157 -7.66 23.31 38.18
C VAL A 157 -7.64 22.85 39.63
N LEU A 158 -7.91 21.56 39.86
CA LEU A 158 -7.77 20.94 41.17
C LEU A 158 -6.31 20.69 41.49
N HIS A 159 -5.62 19.90 40.66
CA HIS A 159 -4.20 19.65 40.78
C HIS A 159 -3.56 19.15 39.47
N THR A 160 -2.24 19.02 39.48
CA THR A 160 -1.47 18.46 38.35
C THR A 160 -1.29 16.97 38.55
N VAL A 161 -1.67 16.16 37.57
CA VAL A 161 -1.52 14.70 37.62
C VAL A 161 -0.09 14.31 37.26
N ASP A 162 0.54 13.43 38.05
CA ASP A 162 1.84 12.87 37.70
C ASP A 162 1.69 11.96 36.48
N ARG A 163 2.31 12.38 35.37
CA ARG A 163 2.23 11.71 34.07
C ARG A 163 3.30 10.63 33.86
N ALA A 164 4.23 10.42 34.80
CA ALA A 164 5.38 9.53 34.60
C ALA A 164 4.99 8.07 34.25
N ARG A 165 3.82 7.63 34.70
CA ARG A 165 3.27 6.29 34.43
C ARG A 165 2.00 6.32 33.58
N LEU A 166 1.64 7.47 33.02
CA LEU A 166 0.41 7.64 32.25
C LEU A 166 0.67 7.50 30.75
N TRP A 167 -0.19 6.71 30.13
CA TRP A 167 -0.14 6.40 28.71
C TRP A 167 -1.50 6.66 28.08
N GLN A 168 -1.49 7.11 26.83
CA GLN A 168 -2.68 7.29 26.03
C GLN A 168 -2.95 6.01 25.25
N ALA A 169 -4.02 5.33 25.63
CA ALA A 169 -4.54 4.16 24.95
C ALA A 169 -4.80 4.45 23.45
N GLN A 170 -4.29 3.57 22.60
CA GLN A 170 -4.57 3.53 21.17
C GLN A 170 -5.17 2.17 20.80
N THR A 171 -5.42 1.98 19.51
CA THR A 171 -5.67 0.66 18.92
C THR A 171 -4.64 0.45 17.81
N PRO A 172 -4.22 -0.78 17.46
CA PRO A 172 -4.86 -2.04 17.81
C PRO A 172 -4.70 -2.44 19.28
N GLN A 173 -5.74 -3.04 19.84
CA GLN A 173 -5.70 -3.79 21.09
C GLN A 173 -5.99 -5.23 20.75
N GLY A 174 -5.45 -6.20 21.48
CA GLY A 174 -5.78 -7.57 21.15
C GLY A 174 -5.30 -8.59 22.14
N ALA A 175 -5.83 -9.78 21.99
CA ALA A 175 -5.55 -10.92 22.84
C ALA A 175 -5.70 -12.21 22.06
N THR A 176 -5.42 -13.35 22.70
CA THR A 176 -5.93 -14.62 22.20
C THR A 176 -7.47 -14.57 22.18
N ARG A 177 -8.07 -15.25 21.20
CA ARG A 177 -9.53 -15.32 21.04
C ARG A 177 -10.21 -15.79 22.33
N MET A 178 -9.64 -16.82 22.96
CA MET A 178 -10.11 -17.38 24.23
C MET A 178 -10.19 -16.31 25.34
N LEU A 179 -9.14 -15.51 25.53
CA LEU A 179 -9.13 -14.47 26.58
C LEU A 179 -10.13 -13.36 26.29
N LEU A 180 -10.28 -12.97 25.01
CA LEU A 180 -11.23 -11.94 24.61
C LEU A 180 -12.68 -12.41 24.80
N GLU A 181 -12.99 -13.66 24.44
CA GLU A 181 -14.31 -14.27 24.67
C GLU A 181 -14.62 -14.36 26.17
N GLN A 182 -13.65 -14.80 26.99
CA GLN A 182 -13.79 -14.83 28.45
C GLN A 182 -14.09 -13.44 29.03
N ALA A 183 -13.36 -12.40 28.59
CA ALA A 183 -13.57 -11.03 29.04
C ALA A 183 -14.97 -10.52 28.69
N HIS A 184 -15.44 -10.78 27.47
CA HIS A 184 -16.80 -10.41 27.05
C HIS A 184 -17.88 -11.13 27.87
N GLN A 185 -17.74 -12.43 28.11
CA GLN A 185 -18.68 -13.21 28.93
C GLN A 185 -18.72 -12.70 30.37
N HIS A 186 -17.56 -12.39 30.96
CA HIS A 186 -17.47 -11.85 32.31
C HIS A 186 -18.12 -10.46 32.41
N ALA A 187 -17.86 -9.59 31.44
CA ALA A 187 -18.49 -8.26 31.39
C ALA A 187 -20.01 -8.34 31.25
N GLU A 188 -20.53 -9.26 30.43
CA GLU A 188 -21.97 -9.50 30.27
C GLU A 188 -22.59 -10.03 31.58
N ALA A 189 -21.97 -11.01 32.22
CA ALA A 189 -22.44 -11.58 33.49
C ALA A 189 -22.43 -10.56 34.66
N SER A 190 -21.49 -9.61 34.63
CA SER A 190 -21.35 -8.57 35.67
C SER A 190 -22.06 -7.25 35.33
N GLY A 191 -22.63 -7.11 34.13
CA GLY A 191 -23.22 -5.86 33.66
C GLY A 191 -22.21 -4.73 33.41
N PHE A 192 -20.92 -5.05 33.29
CA PHE A 192 -19.85 -4.07 33.08
C PHE A 192 -19.81 -3.60 31.62
N ILE A 193 -19.66 -2.28 31.44
CA ILE A 193 -19.51 -1.63 30.13
C ILE A 193 -18.11 -1.04 30.04
N GLY A 194 -17.26 -1.70 29.25
CA GLY A 194 -15.89 -1.25 28.99
C GLY A 194 -15.83 -0.15 27.92
N THR A 195 -14.82 0.71 28.03
CA THR A 195 -14.54 1.76 27.01
C THR A 195 -13.71 1.22 25.85
N ASP A 196 -12.89 0.21 26.10
CA ASP A 196 -12.01 -0.48 25.15
C ASP A 196 -11.79 -1.95 25.53
N GLU A 197 -11.04 -2.71 24.73
CA GLU A 197 -10.82 -4.14 24.96
C GLU A 197 -9.96 -4.37 26.22
N ALA A 198 -8.98 -3.50 26.47
CA ALA A 198 -8.15 -3.54 27.68
C ALA A 198 -9.01 -3.47 28.95
N SER A 199 -9.97 -2.54 29.02
CA SER A 199 -10.85 -2.43 30.19
C SER A 199 -11.69 -3.69 30.47
N LEU A 200 -12.07 -4.45 29.42
CA LEU A 200 -12.80 -5.72 29.59
C LEU A 200 -11.87 -6.82 30.13
N LEU A 201 -10.65 -6.88 29.61
CA LEU A 201 -9.64 -7.85 30.05
C LEU A 201 -9.24 -7.57 31.51
N GLU A 202 -8.98 -6.32 31.86
CA GLU A 202 -8.66 -5.87 33.22
C GLU A 202 -9.78 -6.22 34.21
N HIS A 203 -11.04 -5.94 33.85
CA HIS A 203 -12.20 -6.28 34.67
C HIS A 203 -12.35 -7.79 34.89
N ALA A 204 -11.96 -8.61 33.91
CA ALA A 204 -11.89 -10.06 34.03
C ALA A 204 -10.64 -10.58 34.77
N GLY A 205 -9.79 -9.70 35.30
CA GLY A 205 -8.55 -10.05 36.00
C GLY A 205 -7.41 -10.51 35.08
N ILE A 206 -7.51 -10.24 33.77
CA ILE A 206 -6.51 -10.61 32.78
C ILE A 206 -5.51 -9.45 32.62
N SER A 207 -4.22 -9.76 32.75
CA SER A 207 -3.15 -8.76 32.56
C SER A 207 -3.05 -8.33 31.10
N VAL A 208 -2.90 -7.03 30.86
CA VAL A 208 -2.75 -6.44 29.52
C VAL A 208 -1.40 -5.74 29.43
N ASN A 209 -0.58 -6.12 28.45
CA ASN A 209 0.75 -5.54 28.25
C ASN A 209 0.72 -4.37 27.26
N VAL A 210 1.50 -3.34 27.52
CA VAL A 210 1.62 -2.20 26.60
C VAL A 210 2.65 -2.50 25.52
N VAL A 211 2.27 -2.30 24.26
CA VAL A 211 3.22 -2.16 23.16
C VAL A 211 3.25 -0.71 22.71
N MET A 212 4.43 -0.23 22.33
CA MET A 212 4.59 1.16 21.92
C MET A 212 3.76 1.44 20.66
N GLY A 213 3.01 2.54 20.67
CA GLY A 213 2.18 3.00 19.55
C GLY A 213 2.91 4.01 18.66
N SER A 214 2.15 4.97 18.13
CA SER A 214 2.68 6.14 17.42
C SER A 214 1.72 7.32 17.58
N GLU A 215 2.25 8.52 17.77
CA GLU A 215 1.42 9.73 17.82
C GLU A 215 0.69 10.01 16.50
N ARG A 216 1.24 9.51 15.38
CA ARG A 216 0.58 9.58 14.07
C ARG A 216 -0.67 8.71 14.01
N ASN A 217 -0.78 7.68 14.86
CA ASN A 217 -1.93 6.78 14.94
C ASN A 217 -3.06 7.36 15.82
N PHE A 218 -3.29 8.67 15.71
CA PHE A 218 -4.38 9.33 16.41
C PHE A 218 -5.74 8.96 15.79
N LYS A 219 -6.79 9.07 16.61
CA LYS A 219 -8.17 8.80 16.19
C LYS A 219 -8.77 10.06 15.60
N ILE A 220 -9.36 9.97 14.42
CA ILE A 220 -10.13 11.07 13.83
C ILE A 220 -11.42 11.25 14.63
N THR A 221 -11.52 12.39 15.30
CA THR A 221 -12.64 12.79 16.16
C THR A 221 -13.21 14.15 15.83
N GLN A 222 -12.43 15.04 15.22
CA GLN A 222 -12.78 16.40 14.85
C GLN A 222 -12.33 16.73 13.40
N PRO A 223 -12.86 17.79 12.76
CA PRO A 223 -12.47 18.17 11.40
C PRO A 223 -10.97 18.45 11.23
N GLU A 224 -10.33 19.05 12.23
CA GLU A 224 -8.90 19.37 12.23
C GLU A 224 -8.03 18.10 12.14
N ASP A 225 -8.48 17.01 12.77
CA ASP A 225 -7.81 15.70 12.71
C ASP A 225 -7.72 15.19 11.28
N LEU A 226 -8.75 15.42 10.46
CA LEU A 226 -8.78 15.01 9.06
C LEU A 226 -7.75 15.77 8.22
N ALA A 227 -7.62 17.08 8.46
CA ALA A 227 -6.63 17.91 7.78
C ALA A 227 -5.20 17.50 8.15
N ILE A 228 -4.94 17.22 9.43
CA ILE A 228 -3.64 16.72 9.90
C ILE A 228 -3.34 15.36 9.27
N ALA A 229 -4.31 14.44 9.24
CA ALA A 229 -4.14 13.13 8.64
C ALA A 229 -3.82 13.23 7.14
N ALA A 230 -4.52 14.11 6.42
CA ALA A 230 -4.27 14.34 4.99
C ALA A 230 -2.86 14.89 4.73
N ALA A 231 -2.38 15.82 5.57
CA ALA A 231 -1.03 16.37 5.45
C ALA A 231 0.06 15.30 5.71
N LEU A 232 -0.16 14.41 6.68
CA LEU A 232 0.76 13.31 6.97
C LEU A 232 0.84 12.31 5.82
N LEU A 233 -0.28 12.01 5.16
CA LEU A 233 -0.33 11.11 4.00
C LEU A 233 0.36 11.71 2.77
N ARG A 234 0.16 13.01 2.49
CA ARG A 234 0.82 13.69 1.36
C ARG A 234 2.35 13.67 1.45
N ARG A 235 2.92 13.68 2.66
CA ARG A 235 4.38 13.58 2.85
C ARG A 235 4.93 12.19 2.48
N GLU A 236 4.13 11.14 2.61
CA GLU A 236 4.53 9.77 2.27
C GLU A 236 4.35 9.48 0.76
N GLU A 237 3.34 10.05 0.12
CA GLU A 237 3.13 9.96 -1.34
C GLU A 237 4.20 10.71 -2.16
N ASN A 238 4.99 11.58 -1.53
CA ASN A 238 5.93 12.48 -2.20
C ASN A 238 7.35 11.92 -2.44
N THR A 239 7.63 10.63 -2.23
CA THR A 239 8.92 10.07 -2.68
C THR A 239 8.87 9.75 -4.18
N MET A 240 8.82 10.80 -4.98
CA MET A 240 8.99 10.71 -6.43
C MET A 240 10.44 10.31 -6.72
N ARG A 241 10.65 9.37 -7.63
CA ARG A 241 11.98 8.99 -8.10
C ARG A 241 12.06 9.20 -9.61
N ILE A 242 13.12 9.83 -10.06
CA ILE A 242 13.41 10.02 -11.47
C ILE A 242 14.44 8.98 -11.91
N GLY A 243 14.27 8.46 -13.11
CA GLY A 243 15.26 7.64 -13.77
C GLY A 243 15.49 8.12 -15.19
N HIS A 244 16.74 8.02 -15.62
CA HIS A 244 17.17 8.33 -16.96
C HIS A 244 17.84 7.10 -17.55
N GLY A 245 17.46 6.77 -18.77
CA GLY A 245 18.06 5.70 -19.54
C GLY A 245 18.57 6.23 -20.86
N PHE A 246 19.69 5.69 -21.30
CA PHE A 246 20.28 5.98 -22.58
C PHE A 246 20.84 4.70 -23.16
N ASP A 247 20.48 4.39 -24.39
CA ASP A 247 21.03 3.26 -25.13
C ASP A 247 21.31 3.64 -26.59
N ALA A 248 22.27 2.96 -27.22
CA ALA A 248 22.69 3.21 -28.58
C ALA A 248 23.17 1.94 -29.28
N HIS A 249 22.55 1.60 -30.42
CA HIS A 249 22.90 0.43 -31.21
C HIS A 249 23.33 0.80 -32.63
N ARG A 250 24.28 0.04 -33.17
CA ARG A 250 24.78 0.17 -34.54
C ARG A 250 23.76 -0.40 -35.53
N LEU A 251 23.57 0.27 -36.66
CA LEU A 251 22.79 -0.25 -37.78
C LEU A 251 23.64 -1.23 -38.61
N VAL A 252 23.07 -2.38 -38.97
CA VAL A 252 23.72 -3.45 -39.72
C VAL A 252 22.77 -4.07 -40.74
N GLU A 253 23.32 -4.62 -41.82
CA GLU A 253 22.57 -5.38 -42.82
C GLU A 253 22.11 -6.74 -42.26
N GLY A 254 21.09 -7.33 -42.88
CA GLY A 254 20.63 -8.68 -42.57
C GLY A 254 19.88 -8.81 -41.24
N ARG A 255 19.49 -7.70 -40.60
CA ARG A 255 18.66 -7.68 -39.39
C ARG A 255 17.41 -6.85 -39.61
N LYS A 256 16.35 -7.21 -38.87
CA LYS A 256 15.12 -6.43 -38.78
C LYS A 256 15.36 -5.20 -37.89
N LEU A 257 14.75 -4.07 -38.24
CA LEU A 257 14.68 -2.91 -37.37
C LEU A 257 13.46 -3.03 -36.47
N ILE A 258 13.69 -3.23 -35.17
CA ILE A 258 12.64 -3.32 -34.16
C ILE A 258 12.83 -2.15 -33.19
N LEU A 259 11.76 -1.36 -32.99
CA LEU A 259 11.72 -0.26 -32.03
C LEU A 259 10.34 -0.24 -31.36
N GLY A 260 10.29 -0.12 -30.02
CA GLY A 260 9.03 -0.15 -29.27
C GLY A 260 8.20 -1.42 -29.52
N GLY A 261 8.85 -2.57 -29.75
CA GLY A 261 8.21 -3.84 -30.08
C GLY A 261 7.59 -3.89 -31.47
N GLN A 262 7.88 -2.91 -32.33
CA GLN A 262 7.35 -2.81 -33.68
C GLN A 262 8.46 -3.03 -34.71
N GLU A 263 8.23 -3.95 -35.67
CA GLU A 263 9.08 -4.06 -36.85
C GLU A 263 8.82 -2.88 -37.80
N ILE A 264 9.90 -2.19 -38.17
CA ILE A 264 9.89 -1.04 -39.09
C ILE A 264 10.49 -1.48 -40.42
N PRO A 265 9.78 -1.30 -41.55
CA PRO A 265 10.33 -1.57 -42.87
C PRO A 265 11.55 -0.69 -43.16
N TYR A 266 12.74 -1.26 -43.05
CA TYR A 266 14.01 -0.61 -43.37
C TYR A 266 15.06 -1.65 -43.77
N HIS A 267 16.02 -1.25 -44.59
CA HIS A 267 17.04 -2.16 -45.15
C HIS A 267 18.15 -2.54 -44.16
N LEU A 268 18.24 -1.82 -43.03
CA LEU A 268 19.16 -2.07 -41.92
C LEU A 268 18.36 -2.34 -40.64
N GLY A 269 18.92 -3.16 -39.75
CA GLY A 269 18.43 -3.40 -38.40
C GLY A 269 19.48 -3.09 -37.34
N LEU A 270 19.11 -3.19 -36.06
CA LEU A 270 20.04 -2.89 -34.96
C LEU A 270 20.84 -4.12 -34.55
N ALA A 271 22.15 -3.93 -34.36
CA ALA A 271 23.05 -4.94 -33.81
C ALA A 271 22.81 -5.10 -32.31
N GLY A 272 22.75 -6.35 -31.84
CA GLY A 272 22.59 -6.68 -30.43
C GLY A 272 22.37 -8.18 -30.22
N HIS A 273 22.47 -8.62 -28.97
CA HIS A 273 22.27 -10.01 -28.57
C HIS A 273 20.77 -10.39 -28.57
N SER A 274 19.88 -9.49 -28.15
CA SER A 274 18.42 -9.61 -28.23
C SER A 274 17.88 -9.21 -29.63
N ASP A 275 16.58 -8.93 -29.73
CA ASP A 275 15.97 -8.21 -30.86
C ASP A 275 16.53 -6.78 -31.07
N ALA A 276 17.38 -6.30 -30.16
CA ALA A 276 18.15 -5.07 -30.22
C ALA A 276 17.29 -3.79 -30.22
N ASP A 277 16.12 -3.84 -29.57
CA ASP A 277 15.21 -2.70 -29.42
C ASP A 277 15.76 -1.64 -28.45
N VAL A 278 16.57 -0.74 -29.00
CA VAL A 278 17.22 0.37 -28.26
C VAL A 278 16.21 1.28 -27.55
N LEU A 279 14.95 1.33 -28.00
CA LEU A 279 13.92 2.12 -27.34
C LEU A 279 13.49 1.47 -26.03
N ILE A 280 13.15 0.18 -26.08
CA ILE A 280 12.74 -0.58 -24.89
C ILE A 280 13.90 -0.69 -23.90
N HIS A 281 15.13 -0.88 -24.39
CA HIS A 281 16.32 -0.94 -23.55
C HIS A 281 16.52 0.36 -22.75
N ALA A 282 16.48 1.52 -23.40
CA ALA A 282 16.58 2.80 -22.72
C ALA A 282 15.45 3.00 -21.70
N LEU A 283 14.22 2.56 -22.01
CA LEU A 283 13.11 2.60 -21.06
C LEU A 283 13.35 1.70 -19.84
N MET A 284 13.85 0.47 -20.04
CA MET A 284 14.20 -0.42 -18.94
C MET A 284 15.27 0.18 -18.03
N ASP A 285 16.32 0.78 -18.60
CA ASP A 285 17.36 1.46 -17.82
C ASP A 285 16.81 2.64 -17.02
N ALA A 286 15.92 3.44 -17.61
CA ALA A 286 15.27 4.53 -16.88
C ALA A 286 14.45 4.00 -15.70
N ILE A 287 13.70 2.91 -15.89
CA ILE A 287 12.92 2.29 -14.81
C ILE A 287 13.85 1.73 -13.72
N LEU A 288 14.84 0.92 -14.09
CA LEU A 288 15.79 0.30 -13.16
C LEU A 288 16.58 1.35 -12.38
N GLY A 289 17.02 2.42 -13.05
CA GLY A 289 17.68 3.56 -12.44
C GLY A 289 16.80 4.25 -11.39
N ALA A 290 15.53 4.51 -11.70
CA ALA A 290 14.58 5.07 -10.73
C ALA A 290 14.31 4.14 -9.54
N LEU A 291 14.36 2.82 -9.75
CA LEU A 291 14.23 1.82 -8.68
C LEU A 291 15.50 1.68 -7.82
N GLY A 292 16.66 2.15 -8.31
CA GLY A 292 17.97 1.93 -7.69
C GLY A 292 18.51 0.50 -7.92
N GLU A 293 18.11 -0.15 -9.02
CA GLU A 293 18.44 -1.55 -9.33
C GLU A 293 19.57 -1.72 -10.36
N GLY A 294 20.31 -0.65 -10.65
CA GLY A 294 21.35 -0.65 -11.67
C GLY A 294 20.77 -0.52 -13.08
N ASP A 295 21.31 -1.29 -14.02
CA ASP A 295 21.04 -1.21 -15.45
C ASP A 295 20.63 -2.59 -16.03
N ILE A 296 20.19 -2.59 -17.29
CA ILE A 296 19.78 -3.76 -18.06
C ILE A 296 20.85 -4.86 -18.06
N GLY A 297 22.13 -4.51 -18.15
CA GLY A 297 23.24 -5.46 -18.23
C GLY A 297 23.40 -6.30 -16.95
N ARG A 298 23.05 -5.73 -15.79
CA ARG A 298 23.00 -6.47 -14.53
C ARG A 298 21.88 -7.50 -14.48
N HIS A 299 20.72 -7.21 -15.08
CA HIS A 299 19.54 -8.08 -15.02
C HIS A 299 19.48 -9.08 -16.18
N PHE A 300 19.99 -8.70 -17.34
CA PHE A 300 19.97 -9.47 -18.58
C PHE A 300 21.35 -9.42 -19.27
N PRO A 301 22.38 -10.05 -18.68
CA PRO A 301 23.74 -9.96 -19.21
C PRO A 301 23.88 -10.62 -20.58
N ASP A 302 24.50 -9.90 -21.51
CA ASP A 302 24.77 -10.33 -22.90
C ASP A 302 25.63 -11.60 -23.01
N SER A 303 26.41 -11.94 -21.97
CA SER A 303 27.19 -13.18 -21.91
C SER A 303 26.34 -14.43 -21.74
N ASN A 304 25.04 -14.29 -21.44
CA ASN A 304 24.14 -15.41 -21.20
C ASN A 304 23.33 -15.73 -22.46
N GLU A 305 23.60 -16.91 -23.05
CA GLU A 305 22.95 -17.35 -24.29
C GLU A 305 21.42 -17.42 -24.21
N GLN A 306 20.83 -17.52 -23.01
CA GLN A 306 19.37 -17.56 -22.85
C GLN A 306 18.66 -16.30 -23.35
N TYR A 307 19.36 -15.18 -23.46
CA TYR A 307 18.81 -13.90 -23.94
C TYR A 307 19.06 -13.64 -25.43
N ARG A 308 19.73 -14.58 -26.12
CA ARG A 308 19.99 -14.45 -27.55
C ARG A 308 18.68 -14.49 -28.33
N GLY A 309 18.38 -13.43 -29.07
CA GLY A 309 17.11 -13.28 -29.79
C GLY A 309 15.89 -13.12 -28.89
N ALA A 310 16.08 -12.73 -27.63
CA ALA A 310 14.98 -12.44 -26.72
C ALA A 310 14.14 -11.24 -27.22
N ASP A 311 12.86 -11.31 -26.91
CA ASP A 311 11.86 -10.26 -27.15
C ASP A 311 11.94 -9.23 -26.02
N SER A 312 12.31 -7.99 -26.38
CA SER A 312 12.50 -6.91 -25.42
C SER A 312 11.24 -6.54 -24.66
N LEU A 313 10.02 -6.73 -25.21
CA LEU A 313 8.78 -6.53 -24.46
C LEU A 313 8.65 -7.51 -23.29
N LYS A 314 9.13 -8.75 -23.47
CA LYS A 314 9.14 -9.75 -22.38
C LYS A 314 10.17 -9.42 -21.31
N LEU A 315 11.30 -8.81 -21.69
CA LEU A 315 12.28 -8.32 -20.72
C LEU A 315 11.72 -7.12 -19.94
N LEU A 316 11.05 -6.18 -20.62
CA LEU A 316 10.37 -5.07 -19.98
C LEU A 316 9.30 -5.54 -18.99
N ALA A 317 8.52 -6.57 -19.34
CA ALA A 317 7.57 -7.17 -18.40
C ALA A 317 8.23 -7.68 -17.11
N ARG A 318 9.45 -8.23 -17.18
CA ARG A 318 10.22 -8.64 -15.98
C ARG A 318 10.68 -7.43 -15.15
N VAL A 319 11.05 -6.33 -15.80
CA VAL A 319 11.37 -5.07 -15.09
C VAL A 319 10.12 -4.51 -14.39
N MET A 320 8.95 -4.60 -15.03
CA MET A 320 7.68 -4.19 -14.42
C MET A 320 7.30 -5.04 -13.19
N GLU A 321 7.69 -6.31 -13.15
CA GLU A 321 7.56 -7.11 -11.93
C GLU A 321 8.42 -6.56 -10.77
N LEU A 322 9.62 -6.04 -11.05
CA LEU A 322 10.44 -5.38 -10.01
C LEU A 322 9.78 -4.10 -9.50
N VAL A 323 9.17 -3.30 -10.38
CA VAL A 323 8.37 -2.12 -10.00
C VAL A 323 7.26 -2.52 -9.04
N ARG A 324 6.55 -3.62 -9.35
CA ARG A 324 5.48 -4.16 -8.51
C ARG A 324 5.99 -4.67 -7.15
N VAL A 325 7.08 -5.45 -7.14
CA VAL A 325 7.70 -5.97 -5.91
C VAL A 325 8.16 -4.84 -4.99
N LYS A 326 8.67 -3.74 -5.55
CA LYS A 326 9.07 -2.54 -4.80
C LYS A 326 7.92 -1.62 -4.41
N LYS A 327 6.67 -2.00 -4.67
CA LYS A 327 5.47 -1.22 -4.37
C LYS A 327 5.56 0.19 -4.96
N MET A 328 6.06 0.29 -6.19
CA MET A 328 6.10 1.55 -6.94
C MET A 328 5.14 1.49 -8.11
N ARG A 329 4.85 2.65 -8.69
CA ARG A 329 4.12 2.80 -9.95
C ARG A 329 4.84 3.81 -10.83
N ILE A 330 4.78 3.60 -12.15
CA ILE A 330 5.20 4.62 -13.11
C ILE A 330 4.14 5.72 -13.15
N ILE A 331 4.58 6.98 -13.09
CA ILE A 331 3.75 8.17 -13.23
C ILE A 331 3.65 8.57 -14.69
N ASN A 332 4.80 8.70 -15.35
CA ASN A 332 4.89 8.97 -16.78
C ASN A 332 6.26 8.51 -17.31
N ALA A 333 6.32 8.31 -18.62
CA ALA A 333 7.57 8.07 -19.36
C ALA A 333 7.64 8.99 -20.58
N ASP A 334 8.78 9.66 -20.77
CA ASP A 334 9.05 10.48 -21.93
C ASP A 334 10.31 9.98 -22.65
N ILE A 335 10.13 9.57 -23.91
CA ILE A 335 11.15 8.86 -24.68
C ILE A 335 11.49 9.69 -25.93
N THR A 336 12.76 9.77 -26.28
CA THR A 336 13.26 10.47 -27.48
C THR A 336 14.19 9.56 -28.26
N VAL A 337 13.74 9.12 -29.42
CA VAL A 337 14.54 8.33 -30.37
C VAL A 337 15.31 9.28 -31.29
N ILE A 338 16.61 9.05 -31.42
CA ILE A 338 17.52 9.86 -32.23
C ILE A 338 17.98 9.01 -33.42
N CYS A 339 17.45 9.31 -34.60
CA CYS A 339 17.81 8.60 -35.84
C CYS A 339 17.72 9.55 -37.05
N GLN A 340 18.63 9.39 -38.01
CA GLN A 340 18.53 10.13 -39.28
C GLN A 340 17.46 9.56 -40.21
N GLN A 341 17.36 8.23 -40.25
CA GLN A 341 16.40 7.44 -41.02
C GLN A 341 16.18 6.10 -40.28
N PRO A 342 15.04 5.41 -40.50
CA PRO A 342 13.87 5.83 -41.29
C PRO A 342 13.01 6.90 -40.59
N LYS A 343 11.95 7.37 -41.25
CA LYS A 343 10.94 8.23 -40.63
C LYS A 343 10.10 7.40 -39.65
N LEU A 344 10.14 7.75 -38.37
CA LEU A 344 9.44 7.01 -37.32
C LEU A 344 7.98 7.44 -37.11
N ALA A 345 7.58 8.63 -37.58
CA ALA A 345 6.23 9.18 -37.37
C ALA A 345 5.08 8.20 -37.72
N PRO A 346 5.11 7.42 -38.81
CA PRO A 346 4.06 6.46 -39.13
C PRO A 346 3.93 5.28 -38.12
N HIS A 347 4.95 5.05 -37.31
CA HIS A 347 5.05 3.90 -36.41
C HIS A 347 4.85 4.26 -34.94
N MET A 348 4.89 5.54 -34.58
CA MET A 348 4.84 6.02 -33.18
C MET A 348 3.60 5.55 -32.41
N ALA A 349 2.44 5.53 -33.06
CA ALA A 349 1.19 5.11 -32.42
C ALA A 349 1.23 3.62 -32.01
N ALA A 350 1.76 2.76 -32.88
CA ALA A 350 1.91 1.34 -32.61
C ALA A 350 2.95 1.09 -31.48
N MET A 351 4.09 1.77 -31.54
CA MET A 351 5.11 1.70 -30.47
C MET A 351 4.52 2.12 -29.13
N LYS A 352 3.80 3.25 -29.08
CA LYS A 352 3.16 3.72 -27.85
C LYS A 352 2.18 2.69 -27.31
N ALA A 353 1.33 2.11 -28.16
CA ALA A 353 0.37 1.09 -27.75
C ALA A 353 1.06 -0.14 -27.13
N ASN A 354 2.14 -0.62 -27.74
CA ASN A 354 2.92 -1.76 -27.22
C ASN A 354 3.51 -1.47 -25.84
N LEU A 355 4.14 -0.30 -25.66
CA LEU A 355 4.74 0.10 -24.39
C LEU A 355 3.68 0.32 -23.31
N CYS A 356 2.56 0.95 -23.66
CA CYS A 356 1.44 1.16 -22.75
C CYS A 356 0.87 -0.18 -22.25
N ALA A 357 0.72 -1.16 -23.15
CA ALA A 357 0.29 -2.50 -22.78
C ALA A 357 1.31 -3.22 -21.87
N ALA A 358 2.60 -3.16 -22.21
CA ALA A 358 3.66 -3.80 -21.43
C ALA A 358 3.85 -3.19 -20.02
N CYS A 359 3.72 -1.87 -19.90
CA CYS A 359 3.85 -1.13 -18.65
C CYS A 359 2.52 -0.99 -17.87
N ALA A 360 1.39 -1.38 -18.47
CA ALA A 360 0.04 -1.16 -17.94
C ALA A 360 -0.22 0.31 -17.53
N MET A 361 0.10 1.26 -18.42
CA MET A 361 -0.08 2.72 -18.20
C MET A 361 -0.35 3.46 -19.51
N GLU A 362 -0.96 4.65 -19.44
CA GLU A 362 -1.32 5.45 -20.64
C GLU A 362 -0.38 6.65 -20.88
N GLU A 363 0.33 7.08 -19.83
CA GLU A 363 1.15 8.30 -19.76
C GLU A 363 2.56 8.11 -20.35
N ILE A 364 2.63 7.46 -21.51
CA ILE A 364 3.86 7.29 -22.29
C ILE A 364 3.85 8.25 -23.47
N ASN A 365 4.95 8.98 -23.65
CA ASN A 365 5.20 9.83 -24.80
C ASN A 365 6.45 9.37 -25.54
N ILE A 366 6.37 9.30 -26.88
CA ILE A 366 7.50 8.94 -27.74
C ILE A 366 7.71 10.07 -28.75
N LYS A 367 8.93 10.61 -28.77
CA LYS A 367 9.38 11.63 -29.71
C LYS A 367 10.49 11.05 -30.57
N ALA A 368 10.66 11.62 -31.76
CA ALA A 368 11.84 11.38 -32.58
C ALA A 368 12.48 12.70 -33.01
N THR A 369 13.79 12.69 -33.12
CA THR A 369 14.55 13.80 -33.68
C THR A 369 15.69 13.28 -34.54
N THR A 370 16.16 14.11 -35.47
CA THR A 370 17.43 13.88 -36.16
C THR A 370 18.53 14.68 -35.50
N THR A 371 19.77 14.45 -35.91
CA THR A 371 20.93 15.26 -35.52
C THR A 371 21.46 16.07 -36.69
N GLU A 372 20.61 16.40 -37.67
CA GLU A 372 20.97 17.22 -38.84
C GLU A 372 22.22 16.71 -39.57
N LYS A 373 22.29 15.39 -39.79
CA LYS A 373 23.43 14.66 -40.38
C LYS A 373 24.75 14.74 -39.59
N MET A 374 24.71 15.24 -38.35
CA MET A 374 25.87 15.29 -37.45
C MET A 374 25.95 14.05 -36.56
N GLY A 375 27.17 13.62 -36.22
CA GLY A 375 27.41 12.47 -35.35
C GLY A 375 27.03 11.12 -35.98
N TYR A 376 27.18 10.04 -35.21
CA TYR A 376 26.94 8.68 -35.70
C TYR A 376 25.46 8.43 -36.05
N THR A 377 24.52 9.00 -35.29
CA THR A 377 23.09 8.95 -35.61
C THR A 377 22.77 9.70 -36.89
N GLY A 378 23.41 10.85 -37.12
CA GLY A 378 23.21 11.69 -38.30
C GLY A 378 23.81 11.09 -39.57
N ARG A 379 24.94 10.39 -39.45
CA ARG A 379 25.55 9.63 -40.56
C ARG A 379 24.83 8.30 -40.84
N GLY A 380 23.82 7.92 -40.06
CA GLY A 380 23.10 6.66 -40.22
C GLY A 380 23.88 5.43 -39.77
N GLU A 381 24.88 5.60 -38.91
CA GLU A 381 25.70 4.50 -38.38
C GLU A 381 24.97 3.74 -37.24
N GLY A 382 23.97 4.37 -36.62
CA GLY A 382 23.22 3.79 -35.51
C GLY A 382 22.01 4.63 -35.11
N ILE A 383 21.25 4.09 -34.17
CA ILE A 383 20.11 4.76 -33.53
C ILE A 383 20.39 4.79 -32.03
N SER A 384 20.10 5.92 -31.39
CA SER A 384 20.16 6.03 -29.93
C SER A 384 18.82 6.48 -29.37
N THR A 385 18.56 6.18 -28.11
CA THR A 385 17.32 6.57 -27.42
C THR A 385 17.62 7.09 -26.04
N HIS A 386 16.95 8.18 -25.66
CA HIS A 386 16.83 8.61 -24.27
C HIS A 386 15.44 8.30 -23.73
N ALA A 387 15.37 7.84 -22.49
CA ALA A 387 14.11 7.72 -21.76
C ALA A 387 14.24 8.41 -20.40
N VAL A 388 13.19 9.14 -20.01
CA VAL A 388 13.04 9.69 -18.66
C VAL A 388 11.76 9.15 -18.06
N VAL A 389 11.87 8.57 -16.88
CA VAL A 389 10.76 7.94 -16.16
C VAL A 389 10.62 8.57 -14.79
N LEU A 390 9.38 8.80 -14.39
CA LEU A 390 9.03 9.23 -13.05
C LEU A 390 8.27 8.11 -12.34
N LEU A 391 8.72 7.70 -11.16
CA LEU A 391 8.07 6.73 -10.30
C LEU A 391 7.56 7.39 -9.03
N ALA A 392 6.51 6.83 -8.45
CA ALA A 392 6.08 7.12 -7.08
C ALA A 392 5.83 5.81 -6.33
N LEU A 393 5.75 5.90 -5.00
CA LEU A 393 5.19 4.80 -4.21
C LEU A 393 3.73 4.55 -4.62
N ARG A 394 3.35 3.28 -4.63
CA ARG A 394 2.02 2.81 -5.02
C ARG A 394 1.03 2.87 -3.85
#